data_AF-A0A5J4QRR4-F1
#
_entry.id   AF-A0A5J4QRR4-F1
#
_cell.length_a   1.000
_cell.length_b   1.000
_cell.length_c   1.000
_cell.angle_alpha   90.00
_cell.angle_beta   90.00
_cell.angle_gamma   90.00
#
_symmetry.space_group_name_H-M   'P 1'
#
loop_
_entity.id
_entity.type
_entity.pdbx_description
1 polymer ?
#
loop_
_entity_poly.entity_id
_entity_poly.type
_entity_poly.pdbx_seq_one_letter_code
_entity_poly.pdbx_strand_id
1 'polypeptide(L)'
;GNGRISRIMGNAELFKSGLSRIIVPTVYREDYIMSLKKLTNRKDPDTYIRVMDKLQYFSNNIFGENFDELNNYFRETNAYKEPSEGKLQIIERSIPDLKLDEI
;
A
#
# COMPACT_ATOMS: atom_id res chain seq x y z
N GLY A 1 -3.74 10.84 17.26
CA GLY A 1 -2.36 11.21 16.85
C GLY A 1 -1.52 10.01 16.46
N ASN A 2 -1.49 8.99 17.31
CA ASN A 2 -0.53 7.88 17.30
C ASN A 2 -0.44 7.13 15.96
N GLY A 3 -1.58 6.76 15.35
CA GLY A 3 -1.57 6.02 14.09
C GLY A 3 -0.87 6.74 12.93
N ARG A 4 -0.85 8.09 12.91
CA ARG A 4 -0.10 8.86 11.90
C ARG A 4 1.40 8.78 12.15
N ILE A 5 1.83 8.97 13.40
CA ILE A 5 3.24 8.92 13.81
C ILE A 5 3.81 7.52 13.56
N SER A 6 3.08 6.45 13.94
CA SER A 6 3.52 5.07 13.71
C SER A 6 3.75 4.77 12.23
N ARG A 7 2.88 5.25 11.34
CA ARG A 7 3.07 5.08 9.89
C ARG A 7 4.23 5.90 9.34
N ILE A 8 4.43 7.12 9.85
CA ILE A 8 5.60 7.94 9.48
C ILE A 8 6.88 7.20 9.86
N MET A 9 6.98 6.70 11.09
CA MET A 9 8.16 5.95 11.55
C MET A 9 8.37 4.67 10.73
N GLY A 10 7.32 3.87 10.51
CA GLY A 10 7.42 2.67 9.69
C GLY A 10 7.88 2.96 8.26
N ASN A 11 7.32 3.99 7.63
CA ASN A 11 7.72 4.41 6.29
C ASN A 11 9.15 4.99 6.24
N ALA A 12 9.63 5.61 7.32
CA ALA A 12 11.01 6.10 7.40
C ALA A 12 12.02 4.94 7.34
N GLU A 13 11.76 3.83 8.05
CA GLU A 13 12.60 2.63 7.98
C GLU A 13 12.56 1.96 6.61
N LEU A 14 11.37 1.86 5.99
CA LEU A 14 11.23 1.35 4.63
C LEU A 14 12.01 2.20 3.62
N PHE A 15 11.85 3.52 3.69
CA PHE A 15 12.54 4.46 2.81
C PHE A 15 14.06 4.37 2.97
N LYS A 16 14.55 4.34 4.22
CA LYS A 16 15.98 4.16 4.52
C LYS A 16 16.54 2.86 3.94
N SER A 17 15.71 1.82 3.86
CA SER A 17 16.07 0.50 3.31
C SER A 17 15.91 0.40 1.79
N GLY A 18 15.55 1.49 1.10
CA GLY A 18 15.28 1.49 -0.35
C GLY A 18 14.01 0.74 -0.75
N LEU A 19 13.12 0.45 0.21
CA LEU A 19 11.87 -0.27 -0.03
C LEU A 19 10.70 0.68 -0.30
N SER A 20 9.69 0.18 -1.00
CA SER A 20 8.44 0.89 -1.23
C SER A 20 7.77 1.26 0.11
N ARG A 21 7.31 2.51 0.20
CA ARG A 21 6.53 3.02 1.33
C ARG A 21 5.16 2.37 1.34
N ILE A 22 4.53 2.29 2.51
CA ILE A 22 3.17 1.77 2.66
C ILE A 22 2.16 2.92 2.64
N ILE A 23 1.18 2.82 1.75
CA ILE A 23 -0.02 3.66 1.68
C ILE A 23 -1.24 2.78 1.97
N VAL A 24 -2.11 3.23 2.87
CA VAL A 24 -3.40 2.57 3.16
C VAL A 24 -4.49 3.28 2.35
N PRO A 25 -5.03 2.69 1.27
CA PRO A 25 -6.11 3.28 0.50
C PRO A 25 -7.43 3.25 1.29
N THR A 26 -8.34 4.16 0.97
CA THR A 26 -9.65 4.32 1.64
C THR A 26 -10.41 2.99 1.71
N VAL A 27 -10.46 2.26 0.59
CA VAL A 27 -11.18 0.99 0.46
C VAL A 27 -10.64 -0.12 1.37
N TYR A 28 -9.38 -0.03 1.80
CA TYR A 28 -8.69 -1.06 2.60
C TYR A 28 -8.50 -0.67 4.07
N ARG A 29 -9.10 0.46 4.48
CA ARG A 29 -8.95 1.01 5.83
C ARG A 29 -9.44 0.05 6.92
N GLU A 30 -10.56 -0.63 6.67
CA GLU A 30 -11.16 -1.53 7.65
C GLU A 30 -10.31 -2.78 7.89
N ASP A 31 -9.85 -3.43 6.81
CA ASP A 31 -8.94 -4.58 6.88
C ASP A 31 -7.65 -4.22 7.64
N TYR A 32 -7.08 -3.05 7.37
CA TYR A 32 -5.92 -2.53 8.10
C TYR A 32 -6.19 -2.41 9.61
N ILE A 33 -7.30 -1.74 9.99
CA ILE A 33 -7.67 -1.57 11.40
C ILE A 33 -7.95 -2.91 12.07
N MET A 34 -8.64 -3.83 11.38
CA MET A 34 -8.97 -5.14 11.90
C MET A 34 -7.71 -6.01 12.10
N SER A 35 -6.73 -5.90 11.21
CA SER A 35 -5.43 -6.58 11.37
C SER A 35 -4.68 -6.12 12.61
N LEU A 36 -4.68 -4.81 12.90
CA LEU A 36 -4.10 -4.24 14.12
C LEU A 36 -4.82 -4.73 15.37
N LYS A 37 -6.16 -4.72 15.37
CA LYS A 37 -6.97 -5.23 16.50
C LYS A 37 -6.68 -6.72 16.76
N LYS A 38 -6.51 -7.51 15.70
CA LYS A 38 -6.19 -8.94 15.83
C LYS A 38 -4.80 -9.13 16.45
N LEU A 39 -3.82 -8.36 15.99
CA LEU A 39 -2.47 -8.34 16.55
C LEU A 39 -2.50 -7.99 18.04
N THR A 40 -3.20 -6.92 18.44
CA THR A 40 -3.20 -6.46 19.84
C THR A 40 -4.01 -7.36 20.76
N ASN A 41 -5.21 -7.77 20.34
CA ASN A 41 -6.16 -8.42 21.23
C ASN A 41 -5.97 -9.94 21.25
N ARG A 42 -5.49 -10.52 20.15
CA ARG A 42 -5.30 -11.98 20.01
C ARG A 42 -3.83 -12.40 19.93
N LYS A 43 -2.89 -11.44 19.92
CA LYS A 43 -1.44 -11.71 19.76
C LYS A 43 -1.11 -12.53 18.50
N ASP A 44 -1.91 -12.34 17.45
CA ASP A 44 -1.78 -13.04 16.18
C ASP A 44 -1.23 -12.06 15.13
N PRO A 45 0.09 -12.12 14.82
CA PRO A 45 0.74 -11.18 13.92
C PRO A 45 0.53 -11.52 12.44
N ASP A 46 0.12 -12.73 12.11
CA ASP A 46 0.13 -13.24 10.74
C ASP A 46 -0.77 -12.42 9.82
N THR A 47 -1.97 -12.05 10.31
CA THR A 47 -2.89 -11.21 9.54
C THR A 47 -2.31 -9.81 9.32
N TYR A 48 -1.63 -9.25 10.32
CA TYR A 48 -1.01 -7.93 10.19
C TYR A 48 0.13 -7.94 9.17
N ILE A 49 1.01 -8.95 9.20
CA ILE A 49 2.11 -9.09 8.24
C ILE A 49 1.58 -9.19 6.82
N ARG A 50 0.58 -10.05 6.56
CA ARG A 50 -0.04 -10.17 5.23
C ARG A 50 -0.67 -8.88 4.73
N VAL A 51 -1.28 -8.10 5.63
CA VAL A 51 -1.86 -6.80 5.29
C VAL A 51 -0.76 -5.78 4.95
N MET A 52 0.33 -5.72 5.73
CA MET A 52 1.45 -4.83 5.44
C MET A 52 2.10 -5.17 4.09
N ASP A 53 2.36 -6.45 3.83
CA ASP A 53 2.93 -6.95 2.58
C ASP A 53 2.05 -6.59 1.37
N LYS A 54 0.74 -6.86 1.45
CA LYS A 54 -0.21 -6.49 0.40
C LYS A 54 -0.23 -4.98 0.12
N LEU A 55 -0.19 -4.15 1.15
CA LEU A 55 -0.20 -2.69 1.00
C LEU A 55 1.13 -2.16 0.45
N GLN A 56 2.25 -2.77 0.82
CA GLN A 56 3.56 -2.46 0.25
C GLN A 56 3.60 -2.82 -1.24
N TYR A 57 3.08 -3.99 -1.61
CA TYR A 57 2.96 -4.42 -3.00
C TYR A 57 2.07 -3.50 -3.82
N PHE A 58 0.89 -3.12 -3.30
CA PHE A 58 0.06 -2.09 -3.90
C PHE A 58 0.83 -0.78 -4.10
N SER A 59 1.55 -0.34 -3.08
CA SER A 59 2.28 0.93 -3.13
C SER A 59 3.47 0.90 -4.10
N ASN A 60 4.07 -0.28 -4.33
CA ASN A 60 5.14 -0.47 -5.31
C ASN A 60 4.67 -0.23 -6.75
N ASN A 61 3.37 -0.37 -6.99
CA ASN A 61 2.75 -0.11 -8.29
C ASN A 61 2.31 1.36 -8.46
N ILE A 62 2.57 2.22 -7.47
CA ILE A 62 2.30 3.66 -7.54
C ILE A 62 3.54 4.37 -8.11
N PHE A 63 3.67 4.32 -9.43
CA PHE A 63 4.65 5.07 -10.20
C PHE A 63 4.01 5.65 -11.47
N GLY A 64 4.66 6.58 -12.12
CA GLY A 64 4.16 7.25 -13.31
C GLY A 64 4.70 8.67 -13.42
N GLU A 65 4.76 9.19 -14.64
CA GLU A 65 5.35 10.51 -14.91
C GLU A 65 4.32 11.64 -14.80
N ASN A 66 3.02 11.30 -14.88
CA ASN A 66 1.94 12.27 -14.84
C ASN A 66 0.82 11.89 -13.87
N PHE A 67 0.03 12.90 -13.50
CA PHE A 67 -1.07 12.76 -12.55
C PHE A 67 -2.19 11.86 -13.08
N ASP A 68 -2.50 11.94 -14.37
CA ASP A 68 -3.62 11.21 -14.97
C ASP A 68 -3.40 9.70 -14.93
N GLU A 69 -2.19 9.25 -15.24
CA GLU A 69 -1.77 7.85 -15.13
C GLU A 69 -1.95 7.33 -13.70
N LEU A 70 -1.46 8.09 -12.71
CA LEU A 70 -1.56 7.72 -11.30
C LEU A 70 -3.01 7.71 -10.82
N ASN A 71 -3.80 8.72 -11.19
CA ASN A 71 -5.21 8.84 -10.84
C ASN A 71 -6.04 7.72 -11.47
N ASN A 72 -5.74 7.32 -12.70
CA ASN A 72 -6.36 6.17 -13.34
C ASN A 72 -6.02 4.88 -12.60
N TYR A 73 -4.75 4.66 -12.23
CA TYR A 73 -4.35 3.52 -11.40
C TYR A 73 -5.16 3.45 -10.09
N PHE A 74 -5.28 4.56 -9.35
CA PHE A 74 -6.07 4.59 -8.11
C PHE A 74 -7.57 4.29 -8.35
N ARG A 75 -8.12 4.70 -9.49
CA ARG A 75 -9.53 4.43 -9.85
C ARG A 75 -9.74 2.96 -10.18
N GLU A 76 -8.89 2.38 -11.03
CA GLU A 76 -8.97 0.98 -11.44
C GLU A 76 -8.77 0.03 -10.27
N THR A 77 -7.90 0.39 -9.32
CA THR A 77 -7.66 -0.38 -8.09
C THR A 77 -8.75 -0.20 -7.02
N ASN A 78 -9.80 0.59 -7.29
CA ASN A 78 -10.83 1.00 -6.34
C ASN A 78 -10.30 1.75 -5.10
N ALA A 79 -9.09 2.30 -5.13
CA ALA A 79 -8.42 2.84 -3.94
C ALA A 79 -9.19 3.98 -3.25
N TYR A 80 -10.01 4.73 -4.00
CA TYR A 80 -10.84 5.82 -3.50
C TYR A 80 -12.19 5.40 -2.92
N LYS A 81 -12.66 4.17 -3.18
CA LYS A 81 -13.96 3.69 -2.69
C LYS A 81 -13.96 3.51 -1.18
N GLU A 82 -15.12 3.58 -0.54
CA GLU A 82 -15.25 3.15 0.84
C GLU A 82 -15.21 1.61 0.96
N PRO A 83 -14.83 1.05 2.12
CA PRO A 83 -14.77 -0.41 2.32
C PRO A 83 -16.09 -1.14 2.01
N SER A 84 -17.23 -0.47 2.18
CA SER A 84 -18.56 -1.00 1.85
C SER A 84 -18.88 -1.00 0.36
N GLU A 85 -18.14 -0.25 -0.46
CA GLU A 85 -18.43 -0.01 -1.88
C GLU A 85 -17.55 -0.84 -2.82
N GLY A 86 -16.50 -1.48 -2.30
CA GLY A 86 -15.59 -2.26 -3.12
C GLY A 86 -14.49 -2.97 -2.35
N LYS A 87 -13.58 -3.58 -3.10
CA LYS A 87 -12.36 -4.20 -2.59
C LYS A 87 -11.17 -3.64 -3.33
N LEU A 88 -10.04 -3.49 -2.63
CA LEU A 88 -8.77 -3.14 -3.24
C LEU A 88 -8.41 -4.20 -4.29
N GLN A 89 -8.31 -3.77 -5.55
CA GLN A 89 -7.75 -4.59 -6.63
C GLN A 89 -6.32 -4.14 -6.85
N ILE A 90 -5.38 -5.07 -7.00
CA ILE A 90 -4.00 -4.73 -7.30
C ILE A 90 -3.76 -5.13 -8.74
N ILE A 91 -3.45 -4.13 -9.56
CA ILE A 91 -3.05 -4.30 -10.94
C ILE A 91 -1.53 -4.29 -10.95
N GLU A 92 -0.95 -5.38 -11.42
CA GLU A 92 0.49 -5.51 -11.58
C GLU A 92 0.94 -4.61 -12.73
N ARG A 93 1.91 -3.75 -12.45
CA ARG A 93 2.50 -2.84 -13.43
C ARG A 93 3.99 -3.14 -13.53
N SER A 94 4.45 -3.43 -14.74
CA SER A 94 5.88 -3.43 -15.05
C SER A 94 6.31 -2.01 -15.40
N ILE A 95 7.52 -1.64 -15.00
CA ILE A 95 8.20 -0.49 -15.60
C ILE A 95 8.45 -0.89 -17.06
N PRO A 96 8.01 -0.10 -18.07
CA PRO A 96 8.37 -0.34 -19.46
C PRO A 96 9.90 -0.32 -19.51
N ASP A 97 10.50 -1.44 -19.93
CA ASP A 97 11.94 -1.73 -20.00
C ASP A 97 12.84 -0.56 -19.58
N LEU A 98 13.40 -0.63 -18.38
CA LEU A 98 14.67 0.03 -18.14
C LEU A 98 15.62 -0.62 -19.14
N LYS A 99 15.90 0.06 -20.27
CA LYS A 99 16.91 -0.41 -21.22
C LYS A 99 18.21 -0.53 -20.45
N LEU A 100 18.54 -1.77 -20.09
CA LEU A 100 19.74 -2.11 -19.34
C LEU A 100 21.01 -1.78 -20.16
N ASP A 101 20.82 -1.40 -21.42
CA ASP A 101 21.77 -0.99 -22.42
C ASP A 101 22.37 0.43 -22.18
N GLU A 102 21.86 1.19 -21.21
CA GLU A 102 22.33 2.56 -20.89
C GLU A 102 23.07 2.68 -19.53
N ILE A 103 23.56 1.56 -18.96
CA ILE A 103 24.48 1.55 -17.81
C ILE A 103 25.83 0.93 -18.21
#